data_AF-A0A6N7I2L4-F1
#
_entry.id   AF-A0A6N7I2L4-F1
#
_cell.length_a   1.000
_cell.length_b   1.000
_cell.length_c   1.000
_cell.angle_alpha   90.00
_cell.angle_beta   90.00
_cell.angle_gamma   90.00
#
_symmetry.space_group_name_H-M   'P 1'
#
loop_
_entity.id
_entity.type
_entity.pdbx_description
1 polymer ?
#
loop_
_entity_poly.entity_id
_entity_poly.type
_entity_poly.pdbx_seq_one_letter_code
_entity_poly.pdbx_strand_id
1 'polypeptide(L)'
;MTDNAELIIWLYPTSGEPFAVTTTDFGTEEQAIDALDGAFGQGSPLRLHERDDDRGETILVVNPSNIVAARVHSTTAATKTGQYL
;
A
#
# COMPACT_ATOMS: atom_id res chain seq x y z
N MET A 1 12.18 -16.48 5.33
CA MET A 1 11.25 -15.43 4.87
C MET A 1 10.99 -14.55 6.08
N THR A 2 11.30 -13.26 5.98
CA THR A 2 11.07 -12.32 7.07
C THR A 2 9.56 -12.19 7.25
N ASP A 3 9.07 -12.42 8.45
CA ASP A 3 7.65 -12.28 8.82
C ASP A 3 7.35 -10.77 8.91
N ASN A 4 7.31 -10.10 7.75
CA ASN A 4 7.00 -8.69 7.66
C ASN A 4 5.51 -8.49 8.01
N ALA A 5 5.22 -7.37 8.68
CA ALA A 5 3.85 -7.00 8.98
C ALA A 5 3.05 -6.86 7.68
N GLU A 6 1.82 -7.38 7.68
CA GLU A 6 0.91 -7.17 6.56
C GLU A 6 0.34 -5.76 6.60
N LEU A 7 0.51 -5.03 5.50
CA LEU A 7 0.07 -3.67 5.33
C LEU A 7 -0.99 -3.60 4.22
N ILE A 8 -2.00 -2.76 4.44
CA ILE A 8 -2.98 -2.35 3.44
C ILE A 8 -2.62 -0.93 3.00
N ILE A 9 -2.33 -0.77 1.71
CA ILE A 9 -2.07 0.52 1.08
C ILE A 9 -3.29 0.91 0.24
N TRP A 10 -3.96 1.97 0.63
CA TRP A 10 -4.99 2.63 -0.18
C TRP A 10 -4.35 3.62 -1.14
N LEU A 11 -4.66 3.48 -2.42
CA LEU A 11 -4.22 4.36 -3.49
C LEU A 11 -5.43 5.15 -4.02
N TYR A 12 -5.28 6.47 -4.09
CA TYR A 12 -6.30 7.37 -4.57
C TYR A 12 -5.87 7.87 -5.95
N PRO A 13 -6.40 7.31 -7.04
CA PRO A 13 -6.03 7.72 -8.38
C PRO A 13 -6.64 9.07 -8.75
N THR A 14 -6.07 9.72 -9.77
CA THR A 14 -6.60 10.96 -10.36
C THR A 14 -7.96 10.72 -11.04
N SER A 15 -8.24 9.49 -11.47
CA SER A 15 -9.49 9.07 -12.09
C SER A 15 -9.82 7.64 -11.68
N GLY A 16 -11.10 7.36 -11.46
CA GLY A 16 -11.59 6.06 -10.99
C GLY A 16 -11.77 6.02 -9.48
N GLU A 17 -12.07 4.82 -8.98
CA GLU A 17 -12.30 4.58 -7.55
C GLU A 17 -10.98 4.31 -6.84
N PRO A 18 -10.84 4.75 -5.57
CA PRO A 18 -9.73 4.32 -4.73
C PRO A 18 -9.71 2.80 -4.58
N PHE A 19 -8.51 2.23 -4.58
CA PHE A 19 -8.33 0.78 -4.42
C PHE A 19 -7.28 0.49 -3.36
N ALA A 20 -7.40 -0.68 -2.73
CA ALA A 20 -6.52 -1.13 -1.66
C ALA A 20 -5.65 -2.28 -2.15
N VAL A 21 -4.41 -2.30 -1.67
CA VAL A 21 -3.41 -3.32 -1.99
C VAL A 21 -2.88 -3.87 -0.68
N THR A 22 -3.01 -5.17 -0.48
CA THR A 22 -2.42 -5.86 0.67
C THR A 22 -1.01 -6.32 0.31
N THR A 23 -0.01 -5.99 1.12
CA THR A 23 1.39 -6.33 0.85
C THR A 23 2.18 -6.63 2.13
N THR A 24 3.23 -7.43 2.00
CA THR A 24 4.24 -7.68 3.05
C THR A 24 5.62 -7.17 2.65
N ASP A 25 5.72 -6.29 1.65
CA ASP A 25 6.99 -5.75 1.14
C ASP A 25 7.74 -4.89 2.17
N PHE A 26 7.02 -4.34 3.15
CA PHE A 26 7.56 -3.43 4.16
C PHE A 26 7.40 -4.01 5.56
N GLY A 27 8.41 -3.79 6.41
CA GLY A 27 8.35 -4.23 7.81
C GLY A 27 7.53 -3.31 8.71
N THR A 28 7.34 -2.04 8.33
CA THR A 28 6.58 -1.03 9.09
C THR A 28 5.82 -0.07 8.17
N GLU A 29 4.83 0.63 8.72
CA GLU A 29 4.10 1.70 8.01
C GLU A 29 5.05 2.82 7.54
N GLU A 30 6.02 3.20 8.36
CA GLU A 30 7.02 4.23 8.05
C GLU A 30 7.88 3.85 6.85
N GLN A 31 8.33 2.59 6.76
CA GLN A 31 9.08 2.10 5.60
C GLN A 31 8.25 2.15 4.31
N ALA A 32 6.96 1.85 4.40
CA ALA A 32 6.06 1.96 3.25
C ALA A 32 5.85 3.43 2.83
N ILE A 33 5.72 4.34 3.80
CA ILE A 33 5.61 5.79 3.55
C ILE A 33 6.88 6.32 2.88
N ASP A 34 8.07 5.99 3.40
CA ASP A 34 9.35 6.40 2.80
C ASP A 34 9.49 5.91 1.34
N ALA A 35 9.05 4.68 1.06
CA ALA A 35 9.06 4.13 -0.29
C ALA A 35 8.07 4.86 -1.22
N LEU A 36 6.88 5.19 -0.72
CA LEU A 36 5.88 5.97 -1.46
C LEU A 36 6.39 7.38 -1.76
N ASP A 37 6.93 8.08 -0.76
CA ASP A 37 7.50 9.42 -0.91
C ASP A 37 8.66 9.41 -1.89
N GLY A 38 9.53 8.39 -1.84
CA GLY A 38 10.61 8.19 -2.79
C GLY A 38 10.11 8.01 -4.23
N ALA A 39 9.13 7.13 -4.43
CA ALA A 39 8.54 6.88 -5.75
C ALA A 39 7.82 8.12 -6.31
N PHE A 40 7.07 8.82 -5.46
CA PHE A 40 6.30 10.01 -5.85
C PHE A 40 7.24 11.18 -6.15
N GLY A 41 8.25 11.41 -5.32
CA GLY A 41 9.22 12.48 -5.50
C GLY A 41 10.10 12.29 -6.74
N GLN A 42 10.43 11.04 -7.10
CA GLN A 42 11.26 10.72 -8.28
C GLN A 42 10.44 10.49 -9.55
N GLY A 43 9.12 10.35 -9.46
CA GLY A 43 8.26 9.94 -10.57
C GLY A 43 8.57 8.53 -11.09
N SER A 44 9.14 7.67 -10.25
CA SER A 44 9.52 6.31 -10.63
C SER A 44 8.38 5.31 -10.31
N PRO A 45 8.16 4.28 -11.15
CA PRO A 45 7.08 3.33 -10.90
C PRO A 45 7.22 2.65 -9.53
N LEU A 46 6.16 2.67 -8.74
CA LEU A 46 6.06 1.91 -7.49
C LEU A 46 5.70 0.47 -7.84
N ARG A 47 6.43 -0.49 -7.29
CA ARG A 47 6.15 -1.93 -7.46
C ARG A 47 5.81 -2.51 -6.10
N LEU A 48 4.69 -3.24 -6.04
CA LEU A 48 4.20 -3.89 -4.84
C LEU A 48 3.92 -5.37 -5.15
N HIS A 49 4.36 -6.28 -4.29
CA HIS A 49 3.83 -7.63 -4.25
C HIS A 49 2.47 -7.56 -3.56
N GLU A 50 1.43 -7.74 -4.36
CA GLU A 50 0.05 -7.77 -3.93
C GLU A 50 -0.31 -9.19 -3.51
N ARG A 51 -0.75 -9.33 -2.25
CA ARG A 51 -1.40 -10.53 -1.76
C ARG A 51 -2.89 -10.42 -2.07
N ASP A 52 -3.33 -11.17 -3.06
CA ASP A 52 -4.74 -11.38 -3.38
C ASP A 52 -5.13 -12.78 -2.87
N ASP A 53 -6.12 -12.85 -1.99
CA ASP A 53 -6.58 -14.11 -1.38
C ASP A 53 -7.08 -15.13 -2.42
N ASP A 54 -7.61 -14.65 -3.56
CA ASP A 54 -8.18 -15.50 -4.61
C ASP A 54 -7.14 -15.86 -5.70
N ARG A 55 -6.12 -15.01 -5.91
CA ARG A 55 -5.18 -15.13 -7.04
C ARG A 55 -3.74 -15.46 -6.65
N GLY A 56 -3.43 -15.47 -5.36
CA GLY A 56 -2.06 -15.62 -4.85
C GLY A 56 -1.24 -14.35 -4.99
N GLU A 57 0.09 -14.47 -4.91
CA GLU A 57 0.98 -13.32 -5.04
C GLU A 57 1.04 -12.82 -6.49
N THR A 58 0.66 -11.55 -6.68
CA THR A 58 0.82 -10.84 -7.95
C THR A 58 1.74 -9.64 -7.77
N ILE A 59 2.23 -9.07 -8.87
CA ILE A 59 3.03 -7.83 -8.83
C ILE A 59 2.19 -6.71 -9.41
N LEU A 60 1.86 -5.74 -8.57
CA LEU A 60 1.23 -4.50 -8.98
C LEU A 60 2.30 -3.45 -9.30
N VAL A 61 2.18 -2.82 -10.47
CA VAL A 61 3.04 -1.70 -10.87
C VAL A 61 2.18 -0.44 -11.00
N VAL A 62 2.46 0.54 -10.15
CA VAL A 62 1.70 1.79 -10.06
C VAL A 62 2.54 2.93 -10.65
N ASN A 63 1.92 3.73 -11.51
CA ASN A 63 2.49 4.99 -11.96
C ASN A 63 2.14 6.11 -10.96
N PRO A 64 3.12 6.68 -10.22
CA PRO A 64 2.86 7.75 -9.26
C PRO A 64 2.17 8.97 -9.84
N SER A 65 2.42 9.31 -11.11
CA SER A 65 1.84 10.51 -11.75
C SER A 65 0.31 10.45 -11.83
N ASN A 66 -0.28 9.26 -11.67
CA ASN A 66 -1.72 9.06 -11.69
C ASN A 66 -2.32 8.90 -10.29
N ILE A 67 -1.52 9.00 -9.22
CA ILE A 67 -1.96 8.86 -7.83
C ILE A 67 -1.89 10.22 -7.14
N VAL A 68 -2.99 10.66 -6.54
CA VAL A 68 -3.07 11.96 -5.83
C VAL A 68 -2.81 11.83 -4.33
N ALA A 69 -3.06 10.65 -3.77
CA ALA A 69 -2.80 10.36 -2.36
C ALA A 69 -2.62 8.86 -2.15
N ALA A 70 -1.93 8.52 -1.06
CA ALA A 70 -1.85 7.16 -0.56
C ALA A 70 -2.11 7.17 0.96
N ARG A 71 -2.64 6.07 1.48
CA ARG A 71 -2.80 5.86 2.93
C ARG A 71 -2.34 4.45 3.27
N VAL A 72 -1.50 4.32 4.29
CA VAL A 72 -0.96 3.04 4.75
C VAL A 72 -1.58 2.67 6.08
N HIS A 73 -2.00 1.42 6.23
CA HIS A 73 -2.50 0.84 7.48
C HIS A 73 -1.87 -0.52 7.71
N SER A 74 -1.43 -0.78 8.94
CA SER A 74 -1.09 -2.13 9.37
C SER A 74 -2.36 -2.91 9.72
N THR A 75 -2.50 -4.15 9.23
CA THR A 75 -3.63 -5.02 9.59
C THR A 75 -3.60 -5.40 11.08
N THR A 76 -2.43 -5.34 11.72
CA THR A 76 -2.29 -5.54 13.17
C THR A 76 -2.66 -4.32 14.01
N ALA A 77 -2.69 -3.12 13.43
CA ALA A 77 -3.10 -1.88 14.12
C ALA A 77 -4.63 -1.68 14.15
N ALA A 78 -5.36 -2.32 13.22
CA ALA A 78 -6.81 -2.21 13.08
C ALA A 78 -7.62 -2.66 14.31
N THR A 79 -7.01 -3.40 15.25
CA THR A 79 -7.65 -3.82 16.50
C THR A 79 -7.81 -2.69 17.54
N LYS A 80 -7.28 -1.47 17.29
CA LYS A 80 -7.28 -0.38 18.28
C LYS A 80 -8.05 0.89 17.91
N THR A 81 -8.66 1.03 16.74
CA THR A 81 -9.37 2.27 16.38
C THR A 81 -10.82 2.01 16.01
N GLY A 82 -11.66 2.16 17.05
CA GLY A 82 -13.09 2.50 17.03
C GLY A 82 -13.86 2.34 15.73
N GLN A 83 -14.76 1.35 15.75
CA GLN A 83 -16.06 1.41 15.08
C GLN A 83 -16.62 2.83 15.04
N TYR A 84 -17.00 3.27 13.83
CA TYR A 84 -18.03 4.26 13.48
C TYR A 84 -18.18 5.46 14.43
N LEU A 85 -17.76 6.64 13.95
CA LEU A 85 -18.47 7.88 14.24
C LEU A 85 -19.38 8.21 13.05
#